data_AF-A0A819HKP9-F1
#
_entry.id   AF-A0A819HKP9-F1
#
_cell.length_a   1.000
_cell.length_b   1.000
_cell.length_c   1.000
_cell.angle_alpha   90.00
_cell.angle_beta   90.00
_cell.angle_gamma   90.00
#
_symmetry.space_group_name_H-M   'P 1'
#
loop_
_entity.id
_entity.type
_entity.pdbx_description
1 polymer ?
#
loop_
_entity_poly.entity_id
_entity_poly.type
_entity_poly.pdbx_seq_one_letter_code
_entity_poly.pdbx_strand_id
1 'polypeptide(L)'
;MFSDPDISPNEQHPLLICREDEQKIIIVVFRATVSSKSLQDVFTDISIHSNHHMYLGDRHSGFSKRAESGPLLAVTNWLRRGWKIIITGHSLGGAVSQLFTAQVISNLVEAGLLPEMVSLRCITFGTPRCADYHFWSSY
;
A
#
# COMPACT_ATOMS: atom_id res chain seq x y z
N MET A 1 8.40 -8.58 17.42
CA MET A 1 7.61 -7.45 16.88
C MET A 1 8.49 -6.24 17.04
N PHE A 2 9.17 -5.81 15.97
CA PHE A 2 10.10 -4.68 16.02
C PHE A 2 9.30 -3.43 15.66
N SER A 3 9.23 -2.47 16.59
CA SER A 3 8.65 -1.15 16.34
C SER A 3 9.74 -0.26 15.78
N ASP A 4 9.55 0.24 14.55
CA ASP A 4 10.43 1.26 13.98
C ASP A 4 10.15 2.61 14.67
N PRO A 5 11.18 3.31 15.21
CA PRO A 5 11.01 4.59 15.89
C PRO A 5 10.46 5.71 14.99
N ASP A 6 10.51 5.57 13.66
CA ASP A 6 9.97 6.55 12.72
C ASP A 6 8.44 6.42 12.55
N ILE A 7 7.78 5.49 13.25
CA ILE A 7 6.35 5.16 13.07
C ILE A 7 5.57 5.46 14.34
N SER A 8 4.55 6.32 14.21
CA SER A 8 3.70 6.68 15.35
C SER A 8 2.90 5.46 15.84
N PRO A 9 2.78 5.23 17.15
CA PRO A 9 2.09 4.07 17.72
C PRO A 9 0.57 4.05 17.53
N ASN A 10 -0.04 5.06 16.91
CA ASN A 10 -1.50 5.25 16.87
C ASN A 10 -2.22 4.70 15.63
N GLU A 11 -1.53 4.06 14.69
CA GLU A 11 -2.19 3.43 13.53
C GLU A 11 -2.44 1.95 13.79
N GLN A 12 -3.62 1.61 14.34
CA GLN A 12 -4.14 0.25 14.43
C GLN A 12 -4.53 -0.32 13.05
N HIS A 13 -3.63 -0.20 12.08
CA HIS A 13 -3.71 -0.96 10.84
C HIS A 13 -2.82 -2.18 11.01
N PRO A 14 -3.21 -3.34 10.49
CA PRO A 14 -2.39 -4.54 10.60
C PRO A 14 -1.22 -4.41 9.60
N LEU A 15 -0.31 -3.50 9.93
CA LEU A 15 0.89 -3.12 9.21
C LEU A 15 2.07 -3.76 9.93
N LEU A 16 2.92 -4.47 9.19
CA LEU A 16 4.18 -4.97 9.69
C LEU A 16 5.30 -4.36 8.85
N ILE A 17 6.32 -3.83 9.50
CA ILE A 17 7.50 -3.31 8.84
C ILE A 17 8.70 -4.13 9.28
N CYS A 18 9.38 -4.70 8.30
CA CYS A 18 10.62 -5.43 8.49
C CYS A 18 11.75 -4.60 7.90
N ARG A 19 12.84 -4.44 8.64
CA ARG A 19 14.00 -3.67 8.22
C ARG A 19 15.23 -4.55 8.29
N GLU A 20 16.03 -4.48 7.25
CA GLU A 20 17.31 -5.16 7.11
C GLU A 20 18.34 -4.10 6.71
N ASP A 21 19.28 -3.82 7.62
CA ASP A 21 20.18 -2.67 7.51
C ASP A 21 21.35 -2.90 6.55
N GLU A 22 21.87 -4.14 6.45
CA GLU A 22 23.09 -4.44 5.70
C GLU A 22 22.89 -4.22 4.20
N GLN A 23 21.76 -4.67 3.66
CA GLN A 23 21.38 -4.52 2.25
C GLN A 23 20.48 -3.30 2.00
N LYS A 24 20.16 -2.55 3.07
CA LYS A 24 19.25 -1.41 3.08
C LYS A 24 17.88 -1.75 2.49
N ILE A 25 17.24 -2.79 3.03
CA ILE A 25 15.92 -3.25 2.60
C ILE A 25 14.88 -2.95 3.68
N ILE A 26 13.74 -2.39 3.28
CA ILE A 26 12.55 -2.28 4.12
C ILE A 26 11.39 -2.97 3.41
N ILE A 27 10.69 -3.83 4.15
CA ILE A 27 9.51 -4.54 3.68
C ILE A 27 8.31 -3.98 4.45
N VAL A 28 7.38 -3.36 3.74
CA VAL A 28 6.13 -2.81 4.26
C VAL A 28 5.00 -3.79 3.94
N VAL A 29 4.45 -4.43 4.96
CA VAL A 29 3.45 -5.49 4.80
C VAL A 29 2.09 -5.01 5.28
N PHE A 30 1.14 -4.88 4.37
CA PHE A 30 -0.27 -4.67 4.71
C PHE A 30 -0.95 -6.03 4.87
N ARG A 31 -1.50 -6.31 6.05
CA ARG A 31 -2.29 -7.51 6.31
C ARG A 31 -3.78 -7.24 6.16
N ALA A 32 -4.54 -8.29 5.91
CA ALA A 32 -5.99 -8.24 6.04
C ALA A 32 -6.39 -8.07 7.52
N THR A 33 -7.46 -7.35 7.79
CA THR A 33 -8.11 -7.35 9.10
C THR A 33 -8.77 -8.71 9.32
N VAL A 34 -8.31 -9.48 10.31
CA VAL A 34 -9.00 -10.67 10.83
C VAL A 34 -10.17 -10.21 11.69
N SER A 35 -11.29 -9.86 11.07
CA SER A 35 -12.58 -9.94 11.75
C SER A 35 -13.05 -11.39 11.62
N SER A 36 -13.73 -11.92 12.63
CA SER A 36 -14.22 -13.31 12.72
C SER A 36 -15.20 -13.76 11.62
N LYS A 37 -15.36 -12.95 10.56
CA LYS A 37 -16.08 -13.28 9.32
C LYS A 37 -15.13 -14.00 8.36
N SER A 38 -15.65 -14.96 7.60
CA SER A 38 -14.82 -15.72 6.67
C SER A 38 -14.18 -14.79 5.62
N LEU A 39 -13.02 -15.16 5.09
CA LEU A 39 -12.40 -14.43 3.98
C LEU A 39 -13.38 -14.29 2.81
N GLN A 40 -14.22 -15.30 2.57
CA GLN A 40 -15.25 -15.30 1.53
C GLN A 40 -16.27 -14.18 1.77
N ASP A 41 -16.75 -14.00 3.01
CA ASP A 41 -17.70 -12.93 3.36
C ASP A 41 -17.10 -11.53 3.15
N VAL A 42 -15.83 -11.36 3.51
CA VAL A 42 -15.10 -10.12 3.29
C VAL A 42 -14.98 -9.83 1.79
N PHE A 43 -14.62 -10.83 0.99
CA PHE A 43 -14.54 -10.70 -0.47
C PHE A 43 -15.90 -10.37 -1.11
N THR A 44 -16.99 -10.99 -0.66
CA THR A 44 -18.34 -10.70 -1.17
C THR A 44 -18.78 -9.28 -0.80
N ASP A 45 -18.58 -8.85 0.45
CA ASP A 45 -18.98 -7.51 0.90
C ASP A 45 -18.23 -6.41 0.13
N ILE A 46 -16.93 -6.63 -0.13
CA ILE A 46 -16.07 -5.78 -0.95
C ILE A 46 -16.57 -5.71 -2.41
N SER A 47 -16.94 -6.85 -2.99
CA SER A 47 -17.37 -6.89 -4.41
C SER A 47 -18.63 -6.06 -4.67
N ILE A 48 -19.45 -5.84 -3.64
CA ILE A 48 -20.73 -5.13 -3.71
C ILE A 48 -20.58 -3.60 -3.55
N HIS A 49 -19.53 -3.12 -2.86
CA HIS A 49 -19.36 -1.70 -2.51
C HIS A 49 -18.33 -0.95 -3.36
N SER A 50 -18.42 -1.10 -4.69
CA SER A 50 -17.68 -0.26 -5.63
C SER A 50 -18.46 1.05 -5.85
N ASN A 51 -17.86 2.21 -5.54
CA ASN A 51 -18.05 3.50 -6.24
C ASN A 51 -17.37 4.66 -5.47
N HIS A 52 -16.33 5.24 -6.07
CA HIS A 52 -15.96 6.64 -5.86
C HIS A 52 -15.35 7.19 -7.15
N HIS A 53 -16.09 8.11 -7.78
CA HIS A 53 -15.67 8.84 -8.97
C HIS A 53 -14.52 9.80 -8.65
N MET A 54 -13.36 9.57 -9.27
CA MET A 54 -12.30 10.57 -9.36
C MET A 54 -11.84 10.68 -10.81
N TYR A 55 -11.29 11.85 -11.18
CA TYR A 55 -10.77 12.15 -12.53
C TYR A 55 -9.65 11.20 -13.02
N LEU A 56 -9.13 10.35 -12.14
CA LEU A 56 -8.11 9.33 -12.41
C LEU A 56 -8.69 7.90 -12.45
N GLY A 57 -10.01 7.71 -12.55
CA GLY A 57 -10.65 6.39 -12.51
C GLY A 57 -11.15 5.97 -11.12
N ASP A 58 -11.95 4.91 -11.10
CA ASP A 58 -12.65 4.44 -9.90
C ASP A 58 -11.79 3.50 -9.05
N ARG A 59 -11.85 3.69 -7.73
CA ARG A 59 -11.18 2.85 -6.72
C ARG A 59 -12.17 2.37 -5.67
N HIS A 60 -11.90 1.20 -5.09
CA HIS A 60 -12.69 0.72 -3.96
C HIS A 60 -12.41 1.57 -2.71
N SER A 61 -13.39 2.36 -2.25
CA SER A 61 -13.27 3.34 -1.16
C SER A 61 -12.69 2.75 0.13
N GLY A 62 -13.12 1.53 0.49
CA GLY A 62 -12.62 0.83 1.67
C GLY A 62 -11.14 0.42 1.59
N PHE A 63 -10.58 0.29 0.39
CA PHE A 63 -9.15 0.01 0.21
C PHE A 63 -8.35 1.31 0.19
N SER A 64 -8.85 2.34 -0.50
CA SER A 64 -8.23 3.66 -0.54
C SER A 64 -8.04 4.25 0.85
N LYS A 65 -9.08 4.22 1.70
CA LYS A 65 -9.01 4.71 3.07
C LYS A 65 -7.94 4.00 3.92
N ARG A 66 -7.69 2.71 3.66
CA ARG A 66 -6.64 1.93 4.34
C ARG A 66 -5.25 2.18 3.77
N ALA A 67 -5.17 2.55 2.48
CA ALA A 67 -3.91 2.94 1.87
C ALA A 67 -3.47 4.33 2.34
N GLU A 68 -4.41 5.27 2.49
CA GLU A 68 -4.17 6.64 2.99
C GLU A 68 -3.60 6.68 4.41
N SER A 69 -3.84 5.64 5.22
CA SER A 69 -3.25 5.49 6.55
C SER A 69 -1.94 4.69 6.55
N GLY A 70 -1.36 4.44 5.38
CA GLY A 70 -0.03 3.88 5.29
C GLY A 70 1.05 4.92 5.62
N PRO A 71 2.29 4.47 5.93
CA PRO A 71 3.38 5.34 6.37
C PRO A 71 4.04 6.08 5.20
N LEU A 72 3.26 6.86 4.44
CA LEU A 72 3.68 7.50 3.18
C LEU A 72 4.96 8.32 3.36
N LEU A 73 5.00 9.18 4.38
CA LEU A 73 6.14 10.06 4.63
C LEU A 73 7.42 9.27 4.95
N ALA A 74 7.31 8.22 5.78
CA ALA A 74 8.45 7.39 6.14
C ALA A 74 8.98 6.63 4.91
N VAL A 75 8.08 6.04 4.12
CA VAL A 75 8.44 5.31 2.89
C VAL A 75 9.13 6.22 1.88
N THR A 76 8.57 7.41 1.62
CA THR A 76 9.19 8.38 0.72
C THR A 76 10.58 8.80 1.22
N ASN A 77 10.73 9.02 2.52
CA ASN A 77 12.03 9.38 3.11
C ASN A 77 13.06 8.25 3.04
N TRP A 78 12.66 7.00 3.25
CA TRP A 78 13.56 5.86 3.07
C TRP A 78 14.00 5.71 1.61
N LEU A 79 13.08 5.86 0.65
CA LEU A 79 13.42 5.86 -0.79
C LEU A 79 14.43 6.96 -1.12
N ARG A 80 14.22 8.20 -0.64
CA ARG A 80 15.16 9.31 -0.81
C ARG A 80 16.55 9.04 -0.22
N ARG A 81 16.61 8.25 0.85
CA ARG A 81 17.87 7.82 1.50
C ARG A 81 18.52 6.62 0.81
N GLY A 82 17.98 6.18 -0.33
CA GLY A 82 18.52 5.07 -1.12
C GLY A 82 18.17 3.67 -0.59
N TRP A 83 17.13 3.56 0.23
CA TRP A 83 16.65 2.24 0.66
C TRP A 83 15.85 1.55 -0.44
N LYS A 84 15.93 0.22 -0.45
CA LYS A 84 15.09 -0.64 -1.28
C LYS A 84 13.81 -0.93 -0.52
N ILE A 85 12.66 -0.53 -1.06
CA ILE A 85 11.36 -0.74 -0.44
C ILE A 85 10.60 -1.82 -1.20
N ILE A 86 10.08 -2.79 -0.45
CA ILE A 86 9.14 -3.80 -0.94
C ILE A 86 7.82 -3.59 -0.21
N ILE A 87 6.78 -3.20 -0.94
CA ILE A 87 5.41 -3.13 -0.43
C ILE A 87 4.72 -4.45 -0.78
N THR A 88 4.10 -5.11 0.20
CA THR A 88 3.50 -6.43 -0.01
C THR A 88 2.27 -6.67 0.85
N GLY A 89 1.44 -7.60 0.40
CA GLY A 89 0.27 -8.05 1.12
C GLY A 89 -0.44 -9.20 0.41
N HIS A 90 -1.29 -9.90 1.17
CA HIS A 90 -2.13 -10.98 0.67
C HIS A 90 -3.62 -10.58 0.72
N SER A 91 -4.42 -11.04 -0.25
CA SER A 91 -5.87 -10.79 -0.29
C SER A 91 -6.16 -9.29 -0.17
N LEU A 92 -6.99 -8.87 0.78
CA LEU A 92 -7.27 -7.47 1.11
C LEU A 92 -6.00 -6.63 1.29
N GLY A 93 -4.99 -7.17 1.97
CA GLY A 93 -3.72 -6.47 2.19
C GLY A 93 -2.96 -6.20 0.90
N GLY A 94 -3.09 -7.08 -0.09
CA GLY A 94 -2.52 -6.87 -1.42
C GLY A 94 -3.19 -5.71 -2.15
N ALA A 95 -4.52 -5.59 -2.06
CA ALA A 95 -5.27 -4.49 -2.68
C ALA A 95 -4.85 -3.13 -2.07
N VAL A 96 -4.71 -3.08 -0.74
CA VAL A 96 -4.19 -1.90 -0.03
C VAL A 96 -2.75 -1.61 -0.44
N SER A 97 -1.90 -2.62 -0.57
CA SER A 97 -0.50 -2.47 -1.00
C SER A 97 -0.38 -1.84 -2.39
N GLN A 98 -1.22 -2.26 -3.34
CA GLN A 98 -1.23 -1.69 -4.69
C GLN A 98 -1.63 -0.22 -4.69
N LEU A 99 -2.71 0.13 -3.99
CA LEU A 99 -3.16 1.53 -3.89
C LEU A 99 -2.17 2.41 -3.13
N PHE A 100 -1.57 1.90 -2.06
CA PHE A 100 -0.53 2.62 -1.32
C PHE A 100 0.72 2.83 -2.17
N THR A 101 1.10 1.85 -2.98
CA THR A 101 2.21 2.00 -3.94
C THR A 101 1.92 3.12 -4.94
N ALA A 102 0.70 3.22 -5.48
CA ALA A 102 0.31 4.30 -6.37
C ALA A 102 0.38 5.68 -5.68
N GLN A 103 0.02 5.78 -4.40
CA GLN A 103 0.19 7.01 -3.61
C GLN A 103 1.66 7.39 -3.44
N VAL A 104 2.53 6.42 -3.13
CA VAL A 104 3.99 6.64 -3.04
C VAL A 104 4.54 7.15 -4.37
N ILE A 105 4.19 6.51 -5.49
CA ILE A 105 4.62 6.94 -6.83
C ILE A 105 4.15 8.38 -7.13
N SER A 106 2.87 8.68 -6.86
CA SER A 106 2.32 10.04 -7.05
C SER A 106 3.12 11.07 -6.26
N ASN A 107 3.39 10.78 -4.99
CA ASN A 107 4.14 11.67 -4.10
C ASN A 107 5.61 11.87 -4.54
N LEU A 108 6.23 10.84 -5.11
CA LEU A 108 7.57 10.94 -5.67
C LEU A 108 7.61 11.83 -6.92
N VAL A 109 6.66 11.62 -7.84
CA VAL A 109 6.53 12.42 -9.07
C VAL A 109 6.28 13.90 -8.74
N GLU A 110 5.37 14.18 -7.80
CA GLU A 110 5.11 15.54 -7.30
C GLU A 110 6.36 16.18 -6.68
N ALA A 111 7.21 15.38 -6.03
CA ALA A 111 8.49 15.82 -5.48
C ALA A 111 9.62 15.91 -6.52
N GLY A 112 9.35 15.67 -7.81
CA GLY A 112 10.35 15.68 -8.88
C GLY A 112 11.33 14.50 -8.88
N LEU A 113 11.00 13.42 -8.16
CA LEU A 113 11.78 12.18 -8.14
C LEU A 113 11.22 11.22 -9.18
N LEU A 114 12.01 10.94 -10.22
CA LEU A 114 11.62 9.97 -11.23
C LEU A 114 11.61 8.55 -10.63
N PRO A 115 10.66 7.68 -11.01
CA PRO A 115 10.58 6.30 -10.52
C PRO A 115 11.88 5.50 -10.72
N GLU A 116 12.64 5.81 -11.76
CA GLU A 116 13.94 5.21 -12.10
C GLU A 116 15.03 5.49 -11.06
N MET A 117 14.86 6.55 -10.26
CA MET A 117 15.83 6.98 -9.25
C MET A 117 15.65 6.28 -7.91
N VAL A 118 14.60 5.48 -7.74
CA VAL A 118 14.27 4.83 -6.47
C VAL A 118 14.05 3.32 -6.63
N SER A 119 14.39 2.55 -5.60
CA SER A 119 14.17 1.11 -5.61
C SER A 119 12.88 0.75 -4.89
N LEU A 120 11.74 0.85 -5.60
CA LEU A 120 10.42 0.49 -5.09
C LEU A 120 9.86 -0.74 -5.83
N ARG A 121 9.36 -1.73 -5.10
CA ARG A 121 8.62 -2.88 -5.66
C ARG A 121 7.32 -3.11 -4.92
N CYS A 122 6.28 -3.49 -5.64
CA CYS A 122 5.02 -3.99 -5.06
C CYS A 122 4.83 -5.44 -5.47
N ILE A 123 4.73 -6.34 -4.49
CA ILE A 123 4.60 -7.79 -4.71
C ILE A 123 3.41 -8.27 -3.90
N THR A 124 2.36 -8.76 -4.55
CA THR A 124 1.11 -9.11 -3.87
C THR A 124 0.61 -10.50 -4.25
N PHE A 125 -0.13 -11.15 -3.35
CA PHE A 125 -0.61 -12.52 -3.53
C PHE A 125 -2.13 -12.59 -3.35
N GLY A 126 -2.84 -13.33 -4.21
CA GLY A 126 -4.29 -13.57 -4.08
C GLY A 126 -5.14 -12.29 -4.01
N THR A 127 -4.70 -11.22 -4.67
CA THR A 127 -5.22 -9.86 -4.50
C THR A 127 -6.47 -9.63 -5.36
N PRO A 128 -7.58 -9.09 -4.80
CA PRO A 128 -8.72 -8.68 -5.62
C PRO A 128 -8.38 -7.45 -6.47
N ARG A 129 -9.15 -7.24 -7.55
CA ARG A 129 -9.11 -5.98 -8.29
C ARG A 129 -9.53 -4.83 -7.36
N CYS A 130 -8.71 -3.80 -7.23
CA CYS A 130 -8.94 -2.67 -6.31
C CYS A 130 -9.18 -1.32 -6.99
N ALA A 131 -8.98 -1.24 -8.30
CA ALA A 131 -9.28 -0.08 -9.13
C ALA A 131 -9.59 -0.49 -10.58
N ASP A 132 -10.19 0.42 -11.33
CA ASP A 132 -10.54 0.22 -12.74
C ASP A 132 -9.35 0.38 -13.69
N TYR A 133 -9.61 0.21 -14.99
CA TYR A 133 -8.58 0.35 -16.02
C TYR A 133 -8.04 1.79 -16.13
N HIS A 134 -8.90 2.80 -15.99
CA HIS A 134 -8.49 4.20 -16.10
C HIS A 134 -7.47 4.57 -15.03
N PHE A 135 -7.69 4.10 -13.81
CA PHE A 135 -6.73 4.24 -12.71
C PHE A 135 -5.39 3.60 -13.03
N TRP A 136 -5.38 2.33 -13.44
CA TRP A 136 -4.11 1.65 -13.72
C TRP A 136 -3.38 2.16 -14.95
N SER A 137 -4.09 2.75 -15.91
CA SER A 137 -3.45 3.35 -17.10
C SER A 137 -2.69 4.65 -16.81
N SER A 138 -2.82 5.20 -15.59
CA SER A 138 -2.20 6.46 -15.18
C SER A 138 -0.85 6.30 -14.45
N TYR A 139 -0.40 5.05 -14.21
CA TYR A 139 0.81 4.70 -13.45
C TYR A 139 1.68 3.71 -14.22
#